data_AF-A0A8T6TIP6-F1
#
_entry.id   AF-A0A8T6TIP6-F1
#
_cell.length_a   1.000
_cell.length_b   1.000
_cell.length_c   1.000
_cell.angle_alpha   90.00
_cell.angle_beta   90.00
_cell.angle_gamma   90.00
#
_symmetry.space_group_name_H-M   'P 1'
#
loop_
_entity.id
_entity.type
_entity.pdbx_description
1 polymer ?
#
loop_
_entity_poly.entity_id
_entity_poly.type
_entity_poly.pdbx_seq_one_letter_code
_entity_poly.pdbx_strand_id
1 'polypeptide(L)'
;MSAEQAGKSIAIFIVAFLVTSSLFAFLGVPGDDDGWSMGPVAGTLNDYTASSTGLPNSGDYYFLKLVDVNGDDYDDIVAGAGQYPRNSVDTYGILVYTWKSSGGWEKNSTGLPTTGNFAGLDVGDVDGDGDMDIVAGGESWASSAIKGCRVYVNNGTSGGKIDWDEVTGPDTNLYYDQCVFADINDDGDLDIVAGTRSNGIKCW
;
A
#
# COMPACT_ATOMS: atom_id res chain seq x y z
N MET A 1 -28.55 -38.11 25.06
CA MET A 1 -28.14 -36.69 24.98
C MET A 1 -26.77 -36.55 25.60
N SER A 2 -25.74 -36.36 24.78
CA SER A 2 -24.71 -35.32 24.97
C SER A 2 -23.84 -35.35 23.73
N ALA A 3 -23.94 -34.30 22.91
CA ALA A 3 -23.13 -34.10 21.73
C ALA A 3 -21.69 -33.77 22.15
N GLU A 4 -20.74 -34.37 21.44
CA GLU A 4 -19.32 -34.08 21.50
C GLU A 4 -19.10 -32.71 20.86
N GLN A 5 -18.71 -31.73 21.68
CA GLN A 5 -18.42 -30.37 21.24
C GLN A 5 -16.97 -30.34 20.77
N ALA A 6 -16.78 -30.47 19.45
CA ALA A 6 -15.48 -30.29 18.81
C ALA A 6 -14.94 -28.88 19.13
N GLY A 7 -13.87 -28.83 19.92
CA GLY A 7 -13.12 -27.60 20.16
C GLY A 7 -12.50 -27.13 18.85
N LYS A 8 -12.94 -25.97 18.35
CA LYS A 8 -12.24 -25.25 17.29
C LYS A 8 -10.91 -24.78 17.87
N SER A 9 -9.81 -25.38 17.43
CA SER A 9 -8.48 -24.85 17.67
C SER A 9 -8.38 -23.49 16.98
N ILE A 10 -8.34 -22.42 17.76
CA ILE A 10 -8.00 -21.07 17.30
C ILE A 10 -6.51 -21.09 16.98
N ALA A 11 -6.17 -21.02 15.69
CA ALA A 11 -4.80 -20.75 15.27
C ALA A 11 -4.52 -19.26 15.53
N ILE A 12 -3.79 -18.97 16.61
CA ILE A 12 -3.24 -17.65 16.86
C ILE A 12 -2.03 -17.49 15.94
N PHE A 13 -2.15 -16.68 14.89
CA PHE A 13 -1.01 -16.27 14.08
C PHE A 13 -0.24 -15.19 14.84
N ILE A 14 0.84 -15.58 15.53
CA ILE A 14 1.84 -14.63 16.01
C ILE A 14 2.81 -14.40 14.85
N VAL A 15 2.70 -13.27 14.16
CA VAL A 15 3.73 -12.82 13.23
C VAL A 15 4.91 -12.30 14.05
N ALA A 16 5.85 -13.20 14.36
CA ALA A 16 7.11 -12.81 14.96
C ALA A 16 8.04 -12.26 13.87
N PHE A 17 8.28 -10.94 13.88
CA PHE A 17 9.39 -10.34 13.15
C PHE A 17 10.70 -10.83 13.78
N LEU A 18 11.40 -11.75 13.11
CA LEU A 18 12.79 -12.07 13.41
C LEU A 18 13.64 -11.75 12.21
N VAL A 19 14.23 -10.56 12.23
CA VAL A 19 15.41 -10.26 11.44
C VAL A 19 16.59 -10.89 12.16
N THR A 20 17.11 -12.01 11.66
CA THR A 20 18.56 -12.25 11.54
C THR A 20 18.80 -13.48 10.67
N SER A 21 19.60 -13.27 9.62
CA SER A 21 20.45 -14.22 8.92
C SER A 21 20.18 -15.72 9.08
N SER A 22 19.73 -16.33 7.97
CA SER A 22 20.24 -17.60 7.45
C SER A 22 20.31 -18.78 8.42
N LEU A 23 19.19 -19.46 8.69
CA LEU A 23 19.13 -20.92 8.79
C LEU A 23 17.67 -21.38 8.95
N PHE A 24 17.08 -22.01 7.93
CA PHE A 24 16.01 -22.97 8.16
C PHE A 24 16.54 -24.35 7.79
N ALA A 25 16.82 -25.14 8.83
CA ALA A 25 17.07 -26.56 8.70
C ALA A 25 15.74 -27.26 8.42
N PHE A 26 15.65 -27.96 7.29
CA PHE A 26 14.59 -28.93 7.05
C PHE A 26 14.83 -30.12 8.00
N LEU A 27 13.93 -30.37 8.94
CA LEU A 27 13.83 -31.67 9.59
C LEU A 27 13.10 -32.60 8.62
N GLY A 28 13.86 -33.15 7.67
CA GLY A 28 13.41 -34.29 6.89
C GLY A 28 13.19 -35.49 7.82
N VAL A 29 11.98 -36.04 7.78
CA VAL A 29 11.72 -37.38 8.31
C VAL A 29 12.45 -38.36 7.37
N PRO A 30 13.32 -39.26 7.85
CA PRO A 30 13.94 -40.25 6.96
C PRO A 30 12.88 -41.29 6.56
N GLY A 31 12.47 -41.33 5.28
CA GLY A 31 11.68 -42.48 4.82
C GLY A 31 10.85 -42.37 3.54
N ASP A 32 10.51 -41.19 3.03
CA ASP A 32 9.52 -41.10 1.96
C ASP A 32 10.20 -40.84 0.60
N ASP A 33 10.46 -41.93 -0.12
CA ASP A 33 10.84 -41.98 -1.54
C ASP A 33 9.58 -41.80 -2.41
N ASP A 34 8.96 -40.62 -2.36
CA ASP A 34 7.73 -40.32 -3.10
C ASP A 34 7.97 -39.66 -4.47
N GLY A 35 9.21 -39.62 -4.95
CA GLY A 35 9.49 -39.33 -6.37
C GLY A 35 9.08 -37.94 -6.86
N TRP A 36 8.88 -36.98 -5.96
CA TRP A 36 8.72 -35.58 -6.36
C TRP A 36 10.09 -35.02 -6.69
N SER A 37 10.39 -34.92 -7.98
CA SER A 37 11.48 -34.06 -8.45
C SER A 37 11.22 -32.67 -7.88
N MET A 38 12.04 -32.24 -6.92
CA MET A 38 12.01 -30.86 -6.45
C MET A 38 12.23 -29.96 -7.66
N GLY A 39 11.17 -29.27 -8.07
CA GLY A 39 11.21 -28.21 -9.07
C GLY A 39 12.22 -27.12 -8.68
N PRO A 40 12.65 -26.31 -9.64
CA PRO A 40 13.97 -25.71 -9.65
C PRO A 40 14.20 -24.76 -8.47
N VAL A 41 15.34 -25.00 -7.81
CA VAL A 41 16.35 -24.05 -7.32
C VAL A 41 15.82 -22.64 -7.09
N ALA A 42 15.79 -22.22 -5.82
CA ALA A 42 15.65 -20.84 -5.39
C ALA A 42 16.32 -19.91 -6.42
N GLY A 43 15.50 -19.10 -7.10
CA GLY A 43 15.94 -18.25 -8.19
C GLY A 43 17.20 -17.53 -7.80
N THR A 44 18.22 -17.60 -8.66
CA THR A 44 19.46 -16.87 -8.44
C THR A 44 19.07 -15.40 -8.26
N LEU A 45 19.44 -14.81 -7.12
CA LEU A 45 19.46 -13.36 -6.98
C LEU A 45 20.09 -12.81 -8.27
N ASN A 46 19.41 -11.87 -8.96
CA ASN A 46 19.73 -11.32 -10.29
C ASN A 46 18.98 -11.88 -11.52
N ASP A 47 17.93 -12.70 -11.36
CA ASP A 47 17.00 -13.03 -12.45
C ASP A 47 15.80 -12.06 -12.48
N TYR A 48 16.02 -10.86 -13.03
CA TYR A 48 14.99 -9.83 -13.14
C TYR A 48 14.42 -9.77 -14.56
N THR A 49 13.12 -10.06 -14.70
CA THR A 49 12.38 -9.80 -15.94
C THR A 49 11.51 -8.58 -15.76
N ALA A 50 11.69 -7.57 -16.62
CA ALA A 50 10.88 -6.37 -16.59
C ALA A 50 9.41 -6.69 -16.90
N SER A 51 8.50 -6.28 -16.01
CA SER A 51 7.05 -6.41 -16.19
C SER A 51 6.39 -5.06 -15.94
N SER A 52 6.71 -4.08 -16.77
CA SER A 52 6.26 -2.69 -16.62
C SER A 52 5.20 -2.27 -17.64
N THR A 53 4.63 -3.22 -18.40
CA THR A 53 3.57 -2.92 -19.38
C THR A 53 2.36 -2.35 -18.65
N GLY A 54 1.97 -1.11 -18.98
CA GLY A 54 0.85 -0.40 -18.35
C GLY A 54 1.27 0.61 -17.27
N LEU A 55 2.52 0.55 -16.79
CA LEU A 55 3.09 1.54 -15.89
C LEU A 55 3.58 2.78 -16.64
N PRO A 56 3.69 3.94 -15.95
CA PRO A 56 4.27 5.14 -16.54
C PRO A 56 5.76 4.92 -16.83
N ASN A 57 6.22 5.45 -17.96
CA ASN A 57 7.62 5.37 -18.39
C ASN A 57 8.38 6.70 -18.23
N SER A 58 7.76 7.67 -17.57
CA SER A 58 8.29 9.00 -17.29
C SER A 58 7.59 9.58 -16.05
N GLY A 59 8.21 10.61 -15.47
CA GLY A 59 7.79 11.18 -14.20
C GLY A 59 8.63 10.65 -13.03
N ASP A 60 8.45 11.30 -11.89
CA ASP A 60 9.18 11.05 -10.67
C ASP A 60 8.19 10.50 -9.62
N TYR A 61 8.50 9.32 -9.08
CA TYR A 61 7.65 8.58 -8.14
C TYR A 61 8.51 8.20 -6.95
N TYR A 62 8.32 8.89 -5.82
CA TYR A 62 9.22 8.77 -4.67
C TYR A 62 8.70 7.82 -3.60
N PHE A 63 7.38 7.59 -3.58
CA PHE A 63 6.72 6.79 -2.56
C PHE A 63 5.82 5.78 -3.24
N LEU A 64 6.04 4.50 -2.91
CA LEU A 64 5.24 3.39 -3.40
C LEU A 64 4.76 2.57 -2.21
N LYS A 65 3.53 2.07 -2.31
CA LYS A 65 2.99 1.00 -1.46
C LYS A 65 2.48 -0.12 -2.35
N LEU A 66 2.70 -1.34 -1.87
CA LEU A 66 2.16 -2.56 -2.47
C LEU A 66 1.07 -3.09 -1.56
N VAL A 67 -0.11 -3.28 -2.13
CA VAL A 67 -1.33 -3.70 -1.42
C VAL A 67 -2.36 -4.11 -2.45
N ASP A 68 -3.11 -5.16 -2.18
CA ASP A 68 -4.31 -5.49 -2.95
C ASP A 68 -5.39 -4.43 -2.67
N VAL A 69 -5.55 -3.47 -3.60
CA VAL A 69 -6.46 -2.32 -3.40
C VAL A 69 -7.79 -2.52 -4.11
N ASN A 70 -7.89 -3.50 -5.00
CA ASN A 70 -9.12 -3.83 -5.72
C ASN A 70 -9.77 -5.15 -5.26
N GLY A 71 -9.15 -5.87 -4.31
CA GLY A 71 -9.65 -7.11 -3.73
C GLY A 71 -9.53 -8.31 -4.67
N ASP A 72 -8.54 -8.34 -5.57
CA ASP A 72 -8.37 -9.40 -6.57
C ASP A 72 -7.27 -10.44 -6.25
N ASP A 73 -6.77 -10.42 -5.01
CA ASP A 73 -5.69 -11.26 -4.47
C ASP A 73 -4.31 -11.01 -5.12
N TYR A 74 -4.14 -9.92 -5.87
CA TYR A 74 -2.83 -9.47 -6.38
C TYR A 74 -2.40 -8.15 -5.73
N ASP A 75 -1.12 -8.04 -5.35
CA ASP A 75 -0.57 -6.78 -4.88
C ASP A 75 -0.57 -5.74 -6.03
N ASP A 76 -1.20 -4.61 -5.76
CA ASP A 76 -1.27 -3.45 -6.65
C ASP A 76 -0.25 -2.37 -6.24
N ILE A 77 -0.12 -1.32 -7.05
CA ILE A 77 0.76 -0.19 -6.76
C ILE A 77 -0.04 1.05 -6.44
N VAL A 78 0.20 1.62 -5.26
CA VAL A 78 -0.18 3.01 -4.91
C VAL A 78 1.09 3.86 -4.94
N ALA A 79 1.07 4.94 -5.71
CA ALA A 79 2.22 5.78 -5.98
C ALA A 79 1.94 7.26 -5.71
N GLY A 80 2.81 7.87 -4.90
CA GLY A 80 2.87 9.30 -4.67
C GLY A 80 3.86 9.89 -5.64
N ALA A 81 3.36 10.69 -6.58
CA ALA A 81 4.22 11.38 -7.52
C ALA A 81 4.59 12.77 -6.99
N GLY A 82 5.81 13.18 -7.32
CA GLY A 82 6.31 14.50 -7.00
C GLY A 82 7.34 14.89 -8.05
N GLN A 83 7.41 16.16 -8.45
CA GLN A 83 8.21 16.55 -9.61
C GLN A 83 9.56 17.19 -9.25
N TYR A 84 10.62 16.82 -10.00
CA TYR A 84 11.87 17.56 -10.05
C TYR A 84 12.30 17.91 -11.50
N PRO A 85 12.74 19.14 -11.82
CA PRO A 85 12.86 20.33 -10.97
C PRO A 85 11.52 21.03 -10.68
N ARG A 86 11.53 21.82 -9.61
CA ARG A 86 10.37 22.41 -8.90
C ARG A 86 9.59 23.51 -9.65
N ASN A 87 9.58 23.53 -10.99
CA ASN A 87 9.12 24.70 -11.75
C ASN A 87 8.27 24.43 -13.02
N SER A 88 7.86 23.19 -13.28
CA SER A 88 6.83 22.89 -14.31
C SER A 88 5.53 22.41 -13.66
N VAL A 89 4.40 22.69 -14.33
CA VAL A 89 3.03 22.31 -13.97
C VAL A 89 2.97 20.93 -13.30
N ASP A 90 2.44 20.86 -12.09
CA ASP A 90 2.38 19.64 -11.26
C ASP A 90 1.64 18.52 -12.01
N THR A 91 2.37 17.67 -12.74
CA THR A 91 1.78 16.78 -13.75
C THR A 91 1.34 15.41 -13.19
N TYR A 92 1.58 15.15 -11.91
CA TYR A 92 1.33 13.84 -11.32
C TYR A 92 0.86 14.00 -9.88
N GLY A 93 -0.36 13.55 -9.55
CA GLY A 93 -0.85 13.48 -8.18
C GLY A 93 -0.68 12.09 -7.58
N ILE A 94 -1.75 11.50 -7.05
CA ILE A 94 -1.73 10.12 -6.55
C ILE A 94 -2.16 9.18 -7.68
N LEU A 95 -1.41 8.10 -7.86
CA LEU A 95 -1.62 7.15 -8.93
C LEU A 95 -1.74 5.74 -8.37
N VAL A 96 -2.73 5.02 -8.85
CA VAL A 96 -3.01 3.63 -8.50
C VAL A 96 -2.98 2.79 -9.77
N TYR A 97 -2.25 1.68 -9.74
CA TYR A 97 -2.14 0.71 -10.82
C TYR A 97 -2.41 -0.68 -10.30
N THR A 98 -3.43 -1.34 -10.84
CA THR A 98 -3.79 -2.69 -10.45
C THR A 98 -3.16 -3.73 -11.37
N TRP A 99 -2.75 -4.86 -10.83
CA TRP A 99 -2.20 -5.95 -11.63
C TRP A 99 -3.32 -6.77 -12.26
N LYS A 100 -3.28 -6.97 -13.57
CA LYS A 100 -4.25 -7.86 -14.22
C LYS A 100 -3.73 -9.29 -14.16
N SER A 101 -4.59 -10.23 -13.76
CA SER A 101 -4.30 -11.68 -13.84
C SER A 101 -3.91 -12.17 -15.25
N SER A 102 -4.35 -11.46 -16.30
CA SER A 102 -3.95 -11.71 -17.70
C SER A 102 -2.56 -11.17 -18.08
N GLY A 103 -1.91 -10.45 -17.17
CA GLY A 103 -0.62 -9.79 -17.34
C GLY A 103 -0.72 -8.29 -17.58
N GLY A 104 0.20 -7.56 -16.96
CA GLY A 104 0.37 -6.12 -17.09
C GLY A 104 -0.51 -5.31 -16.15
N TRP A 105 -0.21 -4.02 -16.07
CA TRP A 105 -0.80 -3.07 -15.15
C TRP A 105 -1.94 -2.28 -15.79
N GLU A 106 -2.94 -1.93 -14.99
CA GLU A 106 -4.05 -1.06 -15.40
C GLU A 106 -4.17 0.13 -14.43
N LYS A 107 -4.30 1.34 -14.97
CA LYS A 107 -4.47 2.53 -14.14
C LYS A 107 -5.90 2.60 -13.56
N ASN A 108 -5.99 2.79 -12.25
CA ASN A 108 -7.23 2.87 -11.46
C ASN A 108 -7.23 4.07 -10.50
N SER A 109 -6.97 5.27 -11.04
CA SER A 109 -6.83 6.52 -10.26
C SER A 109 -7.98 7.51 -10.49
N THR A 110 -9.15 7.05 -10.93
CA THR A 110 -10.32 7.92 -11.13
C THR A 110 -10.80 8.42 -9.77
N GLY A 111 -10.98 9.74 -9.61
CA GLY A 111 -11.34 10.35 -8.32
C GLY A 111 -10.14 10.85 -7.50
N LEU A 112 -8.96 10.30 -7.75
CA LEU A 112 -7.70 10.77 -7.14
C LEU A 112 -7.19 12.07 -7.79
N PRO A 113 -6.39 12.87 -7.06
CA PRO A 113 -5.80 14.08 -7.58
C PRO A 113 -4.91 13.77 -8.78
N THR A 114 -5.16 14.48 -9.89
CA THR A 114 -4.37 14.34 -11.14
C THR A 114 -3.16 15.26 -11.18
N THR A 115 -3.07 16.20 -10.24
CA THR A 115 -2.00 17.20 -10.10
C THR A 115 -1.67 17.42 -8.62
N GLY A 116 -0.52 18.04 -8.36
CA GLY A 116 -0.03 18.34 -7.01
C GLY A 116 1.01 17.35 -6.51
N ASN A 117 1.86 17.78 -5.58
CA ASN A 117 2.92 16.91 -5.04
C ASN A 117 2.44 16.25 -3.76
N PHE A 118 2.57 14.93 -3.72
CA PHE A 118 2.21 14.11 -2.56
C PHE A 118 3.44 13.36 -2.09
N ALA A 119 3.87 13.66 -0.86
CA ALA A 119 4.98 13.00 -0.20
C ALA A 119 4.47 12.08 0.90
N GLY A 120 5.13 10.92 1.02
CA GLY A 120 4.88 9.89 2.02
C GLY A 120 3.40 9.53 2.16
N LEU A 121 3.03 8.45 1.52
CA LEU A 121 1.69 7.88 1.59
C LEU A 121 1.70 6.56 2.37
N ASP A 122 0.51 6.19 2.82
CA ASP A 122 0.23 4.88 3.38
C ASP A 122 -1.16 4.42 2.97
N VAL A 123 -1.43 3.13 3.17
CA VAL A 123 -2.69 2.50 2.80
C VAL A 123 -3.23 1.69 3.98
N GLY A 124 -4.52 1.78 4.24
CA GLY A 124 -5.22 1.03 5.30
C GLY A 124 -6.73 1.29 5.23
N ASP A 125 -7.52 0.35 5.74
CA ASP A 125 -8.98 0.44 5.84
C ASP A 125 -9.37 1.37 7.00
N VAL A 126 -9.58 2.66 6.72
CA VAL A 126 -9.78 3.71 7.74
C VAL A 126 -11.24 3.86 8.14
N ASP A 127 -12.18 3.42 7.31
CA ASP A 127 -13.61 3.48 7.60
C ASP A 127 -14.25 2.12 7.96
N GLY A 128 -13.46 1.04 7.87
CA GLY A 128 -13.81 -0.29 8.35
C GLY A 128 -14.73 -1.07 7.39
N ASP A 129 -14.76 -0.71 6.12
CA ASP A 129 -15.60 -1.35 5.11
C ASP A 129 -14.94 -2.54 4.40
N GLY A 130 -13.63 -2.72 4.62
CA GLY A 130 -12.82 -3.80 4.09
C GLY A 130 -12.08 -3.44 2.79
N ASP A 131 -12.30 -2.25 2.24
CA ASP A 131 -11.55 -1.72 1.11
C ASP A 131 -10.38 -0.85 1.60
N MET A 132 -9.27 -0.87 0.86
CA MET A 132 -8.02 -0.23 1.31
C MET A 132 -8.00 1.26 0.90
N ASP A 133 -7.94 2.15 1.90
CA ASP A 133 -7.93 3.61 1.72
C ASP A 133 -6.52 4.20 1.71
N ILE A 134 -6.37 5.43 1.21
CA ILE A 134 -5.08 6.10 1.09
C ILE A 134 -5.01 7.32 2.00
N VAL A 135 -3.92 7.44 2.76
CA VAL A 135 -3.49 8.71 3.35
C VAL A 135 -2.24 9.23 2.64
N ALA A 136 -2.20 10.53 2.35
CA ALA A 136 -1.06 11.15 1.69
C ALA A 136 -0.76 12.55 2.24
N GLY A 137 0.53 12.85 2.40
CA GLY A 137 0.99 14.18 2.79
C GLY A 137 0.97 15.15 1.61
N GLY A 138 0.16 16.21 1.73
CA GLY A 138 0.20 17.34 0.80
C GLY A 138 1.49 18.14 0.96
N GLU A 139 2.19 18.35 -0.15
CA GLU A 139 3.53 18.94 -0.16
C GLU A 139 3.62 20.22 -1.01
N SER A 140 4.49 21.17 -0.59
CA SER A 140 4.73 22.43 -1.32
C SER A 140 6.14 22.56 -1.82
N TRP A 141 6.27 22.44 -3.15
CA TRP A 141 7.52 22.65 -3.88
C TRP A 141 7.36 23.69 -4.99
N ALA A 142 6.11 23.96 -5.41
CA ALA A 142 5.74 24.88 -6.48
C ALA A 142 4.50 25.71 -6.09
N SER A 143 4.06 26.60 -6.98
CA SER A 143 2.95 27.54 -6.76
C SER A 143 1.57 26.89 -6.55
N SER A 144 1.40 25.60 -6.90
CA SER A 144 0.16 24.82 -6.72
C SER A 144 0.29 23.84 -5.55
N ALA A 145 0.84 24.33 -4.43
CA ALA A 145 1.06 23.58 -3.21
C ALA A 145 -0.23 22.92 -2.69
N ILE A 146 -0.26 21.58 -2.67
CA ILE A 146 -1.26 20.84 -1.90
C ILE A 146 -0.86 20.92 -0.43
N LYS A 147 -1.84 21.16 0.44
CA LYS A 147 -1.67 21.23 1.89
C LYS A 147 -2.47 20.16 2.55
N GLY A 148 -2.14 19.88 3.79
CA GLY A 148 -2.88 18.98 4.65
C GLY A 148 -2.44 17.54 4.54
N CYS A 149 -2.90 16.77 5.52
CA CYS A 149 -2.91 15.32 5.44
C CYS A 149 -4.22 14.96 4.73
N ARG A 150 -4.11 14.43 3.51
CA ARG A 150 -5.26 14.10 2.65
C ARG A 150 -5.61 12.63 2.80
N VAL A 151 -6.89 12.33 2.85
CA VAL A 151 -7.42 10.97 2.95
C VAL A 151 -8.34 10.73 1.75
N TYR A 152 -8.16 9.60 1.09
CA TYR A 152 -8.93 9.17 -0.06
C TYR A 152 -9.53 7.80 0.24
N VAL A 153 -10.86 7.73 0.27
CA VAL A 153 -11.61 6.52 0.58
C VAL A 153 -11.88 5.74 -0.70
N ASN A 154 -11.75 4.43 -0.61
CA ASN A 154 -12.04 3.47 -1.65
C ASN A 154 -13.46 2.93 -1.48
N ASN A 155 -14.43 3.43 -2.26
CA ASN A 155 -15.82 2.98 -2.18
C ASN A 155 -16.07 1.64 -2.91
N GLY A 156 -15.02 0.84 -3.07
CA GLY A 156 -15.03 -0.47 -3.72
C GLY A 156 -14.80 -0.46 -5.23
N THR A 157 -14.69 -1.69 -5.75
CA THR A 157 -14.36 -1.96 -7.15
C THR A 157 -15.56 -2.47 -7.95
N SER A 158 -15.86 -1.82 -9.07
CA SER A 158 -16.91 -2.24 -10.01
C SER A 158 -16.44 -2.17 -11.46
N GLY A 159 -16.65 -3.25 -12.21
CA GLY A 159 -16.21 -3.32 -13.61
C GLY A 159 -14.69 -3.18 -13.80
N GLY A 160 -13.90 -3.56 -12.80
CA GLY A 160 -12.43 -3.40 -12.77
C GLY A 160 -11.97 -1.96 -12.53
N LYS A 161 -12.87 -1.08 -12.07
CA LYS A 161 -12.60 0.31 -11.70
C LYS A 161 -12.88 0.54 -10.24
N ILE A 162 -11.92 1.18 -9.58
CA ILE A 162 -12.02 1.62 -8.19
C ILE A 162 -12.68 3.01 -8.17
N ASP A 163 -13.62 3.22 -7.25
CA ASP A 163 -14.28 4.50 -7.02
C ASP A 163 -13.65 5.22 -5.82
N TRP A 164 -12.90 6.29 -6.08
CA TRP A 164 -12.18 7.03 -5.04
C TRP A 164 -12.86 8.36 -4.71
N ASP A 165 -13.01 8.66 -3.42
CA ASP A 165 -13.47 9.96 -2.92
C ASP A 165 -12.45 10.61 -1.98
N GLU A 166 -12.19 11.91 -2.14
CA GLU A 166 -11.42 12.66 -1.13
C GLU A 166 -12.33 13.03 0.05
N VAL A 167 -11.93 12.62 1.25
CA VAL A 167 -12.57 13.05 2.50
C VAL A 167 -11.73 14.13 3.19
N THR A 168 -12.36 14.88 4.09
CA THR A 168 -11.63 15.92 4.83
C THR A 168 -10.70 15.26 5.84
N GLY A 169 -9.40 15.25 5.54
CA GLY A 169 -8.39 14.79 6.48
C GLY A 169 -8.21 15.71 7.70
N PRO A 170 -7.42 15.29 8.70
CA PRO A 170 -7.41 15.89 10.03
C PRO A 170 -6.73 17.27 10.10
N ASP A 171 -5.96 17.64 9.07
CA ASP A 171 -5.42 18.98 8.89
C ASP A 171 -5.38 19.35 7.40
N THR A 172 -5.68 20.61 7.11
CA THR A 172 -5.74 21.18 5.76
C THR A 172 -4.75 22.34 5.55
N ASN A 173 -3.95 22.69 6.56
CA ASN A 173 -3.18 23.94 6.58
C ASN A 173 -1.66 23.78 6.50
N LEU A 174 -1.12 22.67 7.00
CA LEU A 174 0.31 22.40 7.03
C LEU A 174 0.79 21.60 5.82
N TYR A 175 2.10 21.43 5.72
CA TYR A 175 2.74 20.55 4.74
C TYR A 175 3.26 19.31 5.45
N TYR A 176 3.06 18.16 4.82
CA TYR A 176 3.40 16.85 5.36
C TYR A 176 4.35 16.13 4.42
N ASP A 177 5.45 15.62 4.97
CA ASP A 177 6.44 14.84 4.21
C ASP A 177 6.16 13.33 4.30
N GLN A 178 5.41 12.92 5.32
CA GLN A 178 4.99 11.54 5.54
C GLN A 178 3.72 11.47 6.38
N CYS A 179 2.80 10.61 5.97
CA CYS A 179 1.64 10.17 6.74
C CYS A 179 1.65 8.64 6.82
N VAL A 180 1.23 8.08 7.94
CA VAL A 180 1.09 6.63 8.15
C VAL A 180 -0.19 6.34 8.92
N PHE A 181 -0.78 5.19 8.66
CA PHE A 181 -1.86 4.64 9.46
C PHE A 181 -1.31 3.70 10.54
N ALA A 182 -1.90 3.73 11.73
CA ALA A 182 -1.69 2.75 12.78
C ALA A 182 -2.79 2.88 13.82
N ASP A 183 -3.31 1.78 14.35
CA ASP A 183 -4.03 1.83 15.63
C ASP A 183 -2.98 1.95 16.76
N ILE A 184 -2.71 3.17 17.22
CA ILE A 184 -1.66 3.44 18.21
C ILE A 184 -2.16 3.25 19.64
N ASN A 185 -3.48 3.22 19.81
CA ASN A 185 -4.11 3.27 21.11
C ASN A 185 -4.89 1.98 21.46
N ASP A 186 -4.92 1.00 20.53
CA ASP A 186 -5.61 -0.28 20.60
C ASP A 186 -7.14 -0.14 20.74
N ASP A 187 -7.76 0.88 20.12
CA ASP A 187 -9.22 1.05 20.11
C ASP A 187 -9.92 0.39 18.90
N GLY A 188 -9.14 -0.08 17.93
CA GLY A 188 -9.62 -0.74 16.73
C GLY A 188 -9.88 0.19 15.55
N ASP A 189 -9.72 1.51 15.71
CA ASP A 189 -9.78 2.48 14.62
C ASP A 189 -8.34 2.84 14.19
N LEU A 190 -8.10 3.06 12.89
CA LEU A 190 -6.79 3.50 12.43
C LEU A 190 -6.56 4.98 12.75
N ASP A 191 -5.55 5.27 13.57
CA ASP A 191 -5.04 6.63 13.78
C ASP A 191 -4.14 7.07 12.62
N ILE A 192 -3.97 8.39 12.47
CA ILE A 192 -3.02 8.97 11.51
C ILE A 192 -1.86 9.60 12.26
N VAL A 193 -0.63 9.16 11.95
CA VAL A 193 0.60 9.81 12.41
C VAL A 193 1.30 10.47 11.23
N ALA A 194 1.64 11.75 11.38
CA ALA A 194 2.20 12.52 10.28
C ALA A 194 3.36 13.44 10.68
N GLY A 195 4.41 13.42 9.87
CA GLY A 195 5.55 14.33 9.97
C GLY A 195 5.31 15.61 9.19
N THR A 196 5.36 16.76 9.87
CA THR A 196 5.15 18.07 9.23
C THR A 196 6.47 18.76 8.91
N ARG A 197 6.43 19.65 7.91
CA ARG A 197 7.50 20.63 7.70
C ARG A 197 7.46 21.68 8.79
N SER A 198 8.51 21.72 9.61
CA SER A 198 8.73 22.77 10.62
C SER A 198 7.69 22.87 11.74
N ASN A 199 6.71 21.95 11.84
CA ASN A 199 5.63 22.01 12.84
C ASN A 199 5.57 20.75 13.73
N GLY A 200 6.63 19.92 13.70
CA GLY A 200 6.76 18.70 14.49
C GLY A 200 5.99 17.50 13.94
N ILE A 201 5.67 16.56 14.81
CA ILE A 201 4.84 15.38 14.51
C ILE A 201 3.41 15.67 14.96
N LYS A 202 2.44 15.20 14.18
CA LYS A 202 1.01 15.22 14.50
C LYS A 202 0.50 13.79 14.57
N CYS A 203 -0.49 13.57 15.43
CA CYS A 203 -1.17 12.30 15.64
C CYS A 203 -2.64 12.64 15.85
N TRP A 204 -3.54 11.91 15.20
CA TRP A 204 -4.98 12.06 15.34
C TRP A 204 -5.62 10.71 15.46
#